data_AF-A0A9Q4DJS8-F1
#
_entry.id   AF-A0A9Q4DJS8-F1
#
_cell.length_a   1.000
_cell.length_b   1.000
_cell.length_c   1.000
_cell.angle_alpha   90.00
_cell.angle_beta   90.00
_cell.angle_gamma   90.00
#
_symmetry.space_group_name_H-M   'P 1'
#
loop_
_entity.id
_entity.type
_entity.pdbx_description
1 polymer ?
#
loop_
_entity_poly.entity_id
_entity_poly.type
_entity_poly.pdbx_seq_one_letter_code
_entity_poly.pdbx_strand_id
1 'polypeptide(L)'
;ANISRCGISNVALTHFDGRVFGAAVPEMFDAILLDAPCSGEGVVRKDPDALKNWSPESNQEIAATQRELIDSAFHALRPGGTLVYS
;
A
#
# COMPACT_ATOMS: atom_id res chain seq x y z
N ALA A 1 -3.35 -2.95 -18.48
CA ALA A 1 -2.55 -3.93 -19.25
C ALA A 1 -2.38 -5.27 -18.52
N ASN A 2 -1.78 -5.31 -17.32
CA ASN A 2 -1.49 -6.57 -16.63
C ASN A 2 -2.73 -7.43 -16.32
N ILE A 3 -3.81 -6.85 -15.77
CA ILE A 3 -5.06 -7.57 -15.47
C ILE A 3 -5.61 -8.31 -16.71
N SER A 4 -5.72 -7.59 -17.83
CA SER A 4 -6.19 -8.13 -19.11
C SER A 4 -5.25 -9.20 -19.67
N ARG A 5 -3.93 -8.99 -19.61
CA ARG A 5 -2.94 -9.97 -20.07
C ARG A 5 -3.02 -11.28 -19.26
N CYS A 6 -3.35 -11.20 -17.97
CA CYS A 6 -3.54 -12.36 -17.11
C CYS A 6 -4.95 -12.99 -17.24
N GLY A 7 -5.86 -12.43 -18.04
CA GLY A 7 -7.21 -12.96 -18.26
C GLY A 7 -8.13 -12.86 -17.04
N ILE A 8 -7.83 -11.98 -16.08
CA ILE A 8 -8.60 -11.84 -14.83
C ILE A 8 -9.81 -10.92 -15.07
N SER A 9 -11.01 -11.39 -14.72
CA SER A 9 -12.28 -10.67 -14.94
C SER A 9 -13.01 -10.28 -13.66
N ASN A 10 -12.64 -10.84 -12.51
CA ASN A 10 -13.24 -10.59 -11.19
C ASN A 10 -12.48 -9.50 -10.41
N VAL A 11 -12.16 -8.38 -11.06
CA VAL A 11 -11.42 -7.27 -10.46
C VAL A 11 -12.11 -5.95 -10.77
N ALA A 12 -12.32 -5.15 -9.72
CA ALA A 12 -12.60 -3.72 -9.86
C ALA A 12 -11.30 -2.94 -9.67
N LEU A 13 -11.03 -1.98 -10.56
CA LEU A 13 -9.85 -1.13 -10.48
C LEU A 13 -10.29 0.31 -10.18
N THR A 14 -9.65 0.92 -9.18
CA THR A 14 -9.90 2.31 -8.79
C THR A 14 -8.60 3.08 -8.70
N HIS A 15 -8.68 4.41 -8.78
CA HIS A 15 -7.52 5.30 -8.59
C HIS A 15 -7.89 6.38 -7.57
N PHE A 16 -7.49 6.14 -6.33
CA PHE A 16 -7.72 7.04 -5.19
C PHE A 16 -6.53 6.96 -4.24
N ASP A 17 -6.43 7.94 -3.37
CA ASP A 17 -5.56 7.87 -2.21
C ASP A 17 -6.00 6.72 -1.29
N GLY A 18 -5.09 5.81 -0.94
CA GLY A 18 -5.38 4.66 -0.09
C GLY A 18 -5.93 5.04 1.29
N ARG A 19 -5.67 6.27 1.75
CA ARG A 19 -6.11 6.79 3.05
C ARG A 19 -7.62 7.04 3.15
N VAL A 20 -8.36 7.03 2.02
CA VAL A 20 -9.80 7.30 2.03
C VAL A 20 -10.65 6.07 2.34
N PHE A 21 -10.13 4.86 2.13
CA PHE A 21 -10.93 3.64 2.14
C PHE A 21 -11.45 3.28 3.53
N GLY A 22 -10.68 3.56 4.59
CA GLY A 22 -11.14 3.30 5.95
C GLY A 22 -12.45 4.02 6.31
N ALA A 23 -12.65 5.23 5.80
CA ALA A 23 -13.87 6.00 6.02
C ALA A 23 -14.96 5.71 4.97
N ALA A 24 -14.57 5.50 3.70
CA ALA A 24 -15.51 5.31 2.60
C ALA A 24 -16.18 3.94 2.60
N VAL A 25 -15.46 2.90 3.03
CA VAL A 25 -15.88 1.49 2.98
C VAL A 25 -15.47 0.74 4.25
N PRO A 26 -15.97 1.17 5.44
CA PRO A 26 -15.59 0.56 6.71
C PRO A 26 -15.99 -0.92 6.76
N GLU A 27 -15.12 -1.73 7.35
CA GLU A 27 -15.34 -3.17 7.61
C GLU A 27 -15.78 -3.99 6.38
N MET A 28 -15.40 -3.55 5.17
CA MET A 28 -15.87 -4.15 3.92
C MET A 28 -15.09 -5.39 3.50
N PHE A 29 -13.79 -5.45 3.77
CA PHE A 29 -12.91 -6.46 3.18
C PHE A 29 -12.62 -7.61 4.14
N ASP A 30 -12.65 -8.85 3.64
CA ASP A 30 -12.20 -10.04 4.35
C ASP A 30 -10.68 -10.08 4.56
N ALA A 31 -9.94 -9.59 3.56
CA ALA A 31 -8.48 -9.54 3.59
C ALA A 31 -7.98 -8.34 2.79
N ILE A 32 -6.89 -7.74 3.25
CA ILE A 32 -6.24 -6.60 2.61
C ILE A 32 -4.74 -6.88 2.52
N LEU A 33 -4.18 -6.67 1.33
CA LEU A 33 -2.73 -6.57 1.12
C LEU A 33 -2.39 -5.09 0.91
N LEU A 34 -1.66 -4.52 1.86
CA LEU A 34 -1.09 -3.19 1.76
C LEU A 34 0.39 -3.32 1.39
N ASP A 35 0.66 -3.26 0.09
CA ASP A 35 2.02 -3.11 -0.45
C ASP A 35 2.37 -1.62 -0.43
N ALA A 36 3.04 -1.20 0.64
CA ALA A 36 3.17 0.22 0.95
C ALA A 36 4.37 0.84 0.24
N PRO A 37 4.30 2.14 -0.12
CA PRO A 37 5.49 2.83 -0.58
C PRO A 37 6.52 2.86 0.57
N CYS A 38 7.76 2.51 0.26
CA CYS A 38 8.86 2.42 1.24
C CYS A 38 10.09 3.20 0.79
N SER A 39 11.11 3.25 1.64
CA SER A 39 12.36 3.97 1.36
C SER A 39 13.18 3.39 0.19
N GLY A 40 12.82 2.20 -0.32
CA GLY A 40 13.44 1.61 -1.51
C GLY A 40 14.87 1.08 -1.29
N GLU A 41 15.37 1.04 -0.05
CA GLU A 41 16.76 0.63 0.25
C GLU A 41 17.10 -0.77 -0.28
N GLY A 42 16.11 -1.67 -0.37
CA GLY A 42 16.29 -3.03 -0.90
C GLY A 42 16.58 -3.12 -2.40
N VAL A 43 16.37 -2.05 -3.17
CA VAL A 43 16.60 -2.07 -4.64
C VAL A 43 17.97 -1.56 -5.07
N VAL A 44 18.81 -1.11 -4.13
CA VAL A 44 20.15 -0.54 -4.39
C VAL A 44 21.05 -1.47 -5.20
N ARG A 45 20.95 -2.78 -4.99
CA ARG A 45 21.72 -3.77 -5.76
C ARG A 45 21.38 -3.74 -7.27
N LYS A 46 20.15 -3.36 -7.61
CA LYS A 46 19.61 -3.38 -8.99
C LYS A 46 19.65 -2.00 -9.64
N ASP A 47 19.52 -0.94 -8.86
CA ASP A 47 19.51 0.44 -9.33
C ASP A 47 20.49 1.28 -8.50
N PRO A 48 21.63 1.71 -9.07
CA PRO A 48 22.62 2.51 -8.36
C PRO A 48 22.09 3.90 -7.96
N ASP A 49 21.02 4.39 -8.59
CA ASP A 49 20.41 5.68 -8.28
C ASP A 49 19.26 5.57 -7.25
N ALA A 50 18.98 4.36 -6.74
CA ALA A 50 17.88 4.11 -5.81
C ALA A 50 17.90 4.99 -4.54
N LEU A 51 19.09 5.38 -4.08
CA LEU A 51 19.25 6.23 -2.88
C LEU A 51 19.49 7.70 -3.20
N LYS A 52 19.31 8.14 -4.44
CA LYS A 52 19.62 9.52 -4.84
C LYS A 52 18.89 10.57 -4.00
N ASN A 53 17.65 10.28 -3.58
CA ASN A 53 16.82 11.16 -2.75
C ASN A 53 16.63 10.63 -1.33
N TRP A 54 17.46 9.66 -0.92
CA TRP A 54 17.34 9.05 0.39
C TRP A 54 17.95 9.93 1.47
N SER A 55 17.22 10.11 2.56
CA SER A 55 17.72 10.69 3.81
C SER A 55 16.96 10.15 5.03
N PRO A 56 17.49 10.32 6.25
CA PRO A 56 16.75 10.00 7.47
C PRO A 56 15.40 10.71 7.57
N GLU A 57 15.31 11.95 7.07
CA GLU A 57 14.08 12.75 7.04
C GLU A 57 13.07 12.13 6.05
N SER A 58 13.49 11.76 4.84
CA SER A 58 12.60 11.09 3.89
C SER A 58 12.08 9.75 4.43
N ASN A 59 12.90 9.05 5.23
CA ASN A 59 12.50 7.82 5.91
C ASN A 59 11.41 8.05 6.97
N GLN A 60 11.47 9.18 7.68
CA GLN A 60 10.42 9.53 8.64
C GLN A 60 9.12 9.93 7.93
N GLU A 61 9.20 10.70 6.85
CA GLU A 61 8.04 11.09 6.04
C GLU A 61 7.33 9.87 5.42
N ILE A 62 8.09 8.91 4.89
CA ILE A 62 7.49 7.70 4.32
C ILE A 62 6.89 6.81 5.41
N ALA A 63 7.53 6.70 6.59
CA ALA A 63 6.98 5.95 7.72
C ALA A 63 5.67 6.57 8.25
N ALA A 64 5.56 7.91 8.24
CA ALA A 64 4.31 8.59 8.59
C ALA A 64 3.20 8.24 7.58
N THR A 65 3.51 8.28 6.28
CA THR A 65 2.58 7.90 5.21
C THR A 65 2.12 6.45 5.33
N GLN A 66 3.04 5.52 5.61
CA GLN A 66 2.72 4.10 5.82
C GLN A 66 1.76 3.90 6.98
N ARG A 67 1.92 4.66 8.08
CA ARG A 67 1.03 4.58 9.25
C ARG A 67 -0.39 5.01 8.90
N GLU A 68 -0.55 6.13 8.19
CA GLU A 68 -1.87 6.58 7.73
C GLU A 68 -2.56 5.57 6.81
N LEU A 69 -1.78 4.89 5.95
CA LEU A 69 -2.28 3.83 5.08
C LEU A 69 -2.70 2.59 5.87
N ILE A 70 -1.92 2.18 6.88
CA ILE A 70 -2.26 1.07 7.77
C ILE A 70 -3.56 1.36 8.52
N ASP A 71 -3.71 2.57 9.07
CA ASP A 71 -4.92 2.96 9.80
C ASP A 71 -6.17 2.91 8.89
N SER A 72 -6.07 3.45 7.68
CA SER A 72 -7.15 3.37 6.69
C SER A 72 -7.47 1.92 6.31
N ALA A 73 -6.46 1.10 6.04
CA ALA A 73 -6.63 -0.31 5.71
C ALA A 73 -7.29 -1.08 6.86
N PHE A 74 -6.87 -0.82 8.10
CA PHE A 74 -7.42 -1.46 9.29
C PHE A 74 -8.90 -1.12 9.47
N HIS A 75 -9.31 0.12 9.25
CA HIS A 75 -10.73 0.52 9.32
C HIS A 75 -11.58 -0.07 8.19
N ALA A 76 -11.00 -0.29 7.02
CA ALA A 76 -11.69 -0.96 5.90
C ALA A 76 -11.76 -2.49 6.08
N LEU A 77 -10.98 -3.06 6.99
CA LEU A 77 -10.96 -4.50 7.28
C LEU A 77 -12.10 -4.88 8.22
N ARG A 78 -12.83 -5.93 7.87
CA ARG A 78 -13.88 -6.44 8.75
C ARG A 78 -13.31 -7.09 10.03
N PRO A 79 -14.10 -7.20 11.11
CA PRO A 79 -13.72 -8.00 12.28
C PRO A 79 -13.37 -9.45 11.90
N GLY A 80 -12.20 -9.91 12.35
CA GLY A 80 -11.68 -11.25 12.03
C GLY A 80 -11.07 -11.38 10.62
N GLY A 81 -10.95 -10.28 9.86
CA GLY A 81 -10.22 -10.25 8.60
C GLY A 81 -8.70 -10.31 8.77
N THR A 82 -7.98 -10.42 7.66
CA THR A 82 -6.50 -10.44 7.65
C THR A 82 -5.92 -9.23 6.90
N LEU A 83 -5.05 -8.47 7.57
CA LEU A 83 -4.23 -7.44 6.95
C LEU A 83 -2.78 -7.92 6.84
N VAL A 84 -2.23 -7.85 5.63
CA VAL A 84 -0.79 -8.05 5.38
C VAL A 84 -0.19 -6.72 4.97
N TYR A 85 0.94 -6.37 5.60
CA TYR A 85 1.74 -5.20 5.30
C TYR A 85 3.11 -5.67 4.77
N SER A 86 3.53 -5.14 3.63
CA SER A 86 4.83 -5.44 3.01
C SER A 86 5.49 -4.19 2.44
#